data_AF-A4FEV9-F1
#
_entry.id   AF-A4FEV9-F1
#
_cell.length_a   1.000
_cell.length_b   1.000
_cell.length_c   1.000
_cell.angle_alpha   90.00
_cell.angle_beta   90.00
_cell.angle_gamma   90.00
#
_symmetry.space_group_name_H-M   'P 1'
#
loop_
_entity.id
_entity.type
_entity.pdbx_description
1 polymer ?
#
loop_
_entity_poly.entity_id
_entity_poly.type
_entity_poly.pdbx_seq_one_letter_code
_entity_poly.pdbx_strand_id
1 'polypeptide(L)'
;MSNPRQDHITQALQALTTTADHHESPSGEQDMALGMSDLAVIADLLGRLAEQSRTDLASWGTVGPHLEQAQHHAQRLARSLRHATGTLAYNAGLQAAA
;
A
#
# COMPACT_ATOMS: atom_id res chain seq x y z
N MET A 1 16.33 13.73 -15.22
CA MET A 1 14.89 13.75 -14.88
C MET A 1 14.57 12.34 -14.40
N SER A 2 14.14 12.18 -13.14
CA SER A 2 13.81 10.86 -12.59
C SER A 2 12.59 10.26 -13.31
N ASN A 3 12.60 8.95 -13.52
CA ASN A 3 11.51 8.25 -14.18
C ASN A 3 10.44 7.93 -13.12
N PRO A 4 9.25 8.55 -13.16
CA PRO A 4 8.24 8.43 -12.10
C PRO A 4 7.78 6.98 -11.86
N ARG A 5 7.85 6.12 -12.88
CA ARG A 5 7.60 4.67 -12.74
C ARG A 5 8.65 4.01 -11.83
N GLN A 6 9.91 4.35 -12.06
CA GLN A 6 11.04 3.80 -11.34
C GLN A 6 11.06 4.31 -9.89
N ASP A 7 10.58 5.53 -9.68
CA ASP A 7 10.37 6.11 -8.35
C ASP A 7 9.26 5.36 -7.59
N HIS A 8 8.11 5.07 -8.21
CA HIS A 8 7.04 4.28 -7.58
C HIS A 8 7.47 2.85 -7.25
N ILE A 9 8.21 2.18 -8.16
CA ILE A 9 8.74 0.83 -7.93
C ILE A 9 9.75 0.84 -6.78
N THR A 10 10.63 1.84 -6.74
CA THR A 10 11.63 1.98 -5.67
C THR A 10 10.97 2.24 -4.32
N GLN A 11 9.95 3.10 -4.27
CA GLN A 11 9.17 3.35 -3.06
C GLN A 11 8.40 2.11 -2.59
N ALA A 12 7.81 1.34 -3.51
CA ALA A 12 7.12 0.10 -3.17
C ALA A 12 8.08 -0.97 -2.64
N LEU A 13 9.26 -1.10 -3.26
CA LEU A 13 10.33 -1.98 -2.79
C LEU A 13 10.84 -1.57 -1.40
N GLN A 14 11.10 -0.28 -1.20
CA GLN A 14 11.53 0.23 0.12
C GLN A 14 10.48 -0.06 1.19
N ALA A 15 9.20 0.21 0.92
CA ALA A 15 8.12 -0.11 1.86
C ALA A 15 8.08 -1.61 2.18
N LEU A 16 8.15 -2.48 1.18
CA LEU A 16 8.19 -3.95 1.37
C LEU A 16 9.40 -4.41 2.19
N THR A 17 10.59 -3.84 1.94
CA THR A 17 11.81 -4.18 2.69
C THR A 17 11.74 -3.68 4.13
N THR A 18 11.26 -2.45 4.35
CA THR A 18 11.09 -1.90 5.70
C THR A 18 10.11 -2.73 6.51
N THR A 19 8.98 -3.18 5.95
CA THR A 19 8.04 -4.06 6.65
C THR A 19 8.66 -5.43 7.00
N ALA A 20 9.51 -5.97 6.13
CA ALA A 20 10.20 -7.23 6.38
C ALA A 20 11.21 -7.13 7.55
N ASP A 21 11.84 -5.98 7.73
CA ASP A 21 12.82 -5.73 8.80
C ASP A 21 12.17 -5.50 10.18
N HIS A 22 10.88 -5.13 10.23
CA HIS A 22 10.17 -4.90 11.50
C HIS A 22 9.73 -6.18 12.22
N HIS A 23 9.85 -7.35 11.59
CA HIS A 23 9.39 -8.64 12.12
C HIS A 23 10.15 -9.18 13.35
N GLU A 24 11.14 -8.47 13.89
CA GLU A 24 11.98 -8.94 15.02
C GLU A 24 11.66 -8.32 16.40
N SER A 25 10.55 -7.61 16.61
CA SER A 25 10.23 -6.99 17.92
C SER A 25 9.06 -7.60 18.72
N PRO A 26 9.09 -7.59 20.06
CA PRO A 26 8.33 -8.53 20.91
C PRO A 26 6.91 -8.07 21.30
N SER A 27 6.36 -7.02 20.68
CA SER A 27 5.00 -6.51 20.97
C SER A 27 4.06 -6.75 19.79
N GLY A 28 3.47 -7.95 19.73
CA GLY A 28 2.75 -8.45 18.55
C GLY A 28 1.59 -7.59 18.05
N GLU A 29 0.89 -6.83 18.91
CA GLU A 29 -0.27 -6.04 18.48
C GLU A 29 0.11 -4.71 17.81
N GLN A 30 1.14 -4.04 18.33
CA GLN A 30 1.63 -2.78 17.77
C GLN A 30 2.37 -3.02 16.44
N ASP A 31 3.11 -4.13 16.37
CA ASP A 31 3.81 -4.57 15.16
C ASP A 31 2.83 -4.98 14.05
N MET A 32 1.73 -5.68 14.39
CA MET A 32 0.66 -5.98 13.44
C MET A 32 -0.03 -4.72 12.89
N ALA A 33 -0.26 -3.70 13.72
CA ALA A 33 -0.86 -2.45 13.27
C ALA A 33 0.06 -1.69 12.29
N LEU A 34 1.37 -1.69 12.56
CA LEU A 34 2.39 -1.12 11.67
C LEU A 34 2.46 -1.89 10.34
N GLY A 35 2.53 -3.22 10.39
CA GLY A 35 2.53 -4.05 9.18
C GLY A 35 1.29 -3.86 8.30
N MET A 36 0.09 -3.73 8.90
CA MET A 36 -1.13 -3.39 8.15
C MET A 36 -1.10 -1.99 7.53
N SER A 37 -0.51 -1.02 8.24
CA SER A 37 -0.33 0.34 7.72
C SER A 37 0.60 0.33 6.50
N ASP A 38 1.72 -0.39 6.57
CA ASP A 38 2.67 -0.50 5.46
C ASP A 38 2.05 -1.20 4.24
N LEU A 39 1.32 -2.29 4.46
CA LEU A 39 0.58 -2.95 3.38
C LEU A 39 -0.42 -2.00 2.72
N ALA A 40 -1.04 -1.09 3.48
CA ALA A 40 -1.94 -0.10 2.93
C ALA A 40 -1.21 0.93 2.06
N VAL A 41 0.02 1.30 2.43
CA VAL A 41 0.90 2.17 1.63
C VAL A 41 1.31 1.47 0.33
N ILE A 42 1.72 0.20 0.40
CA ILE A 42 2.07 -0.60 -0.77
C ILE A 42 0.88 -0.72 -1.74
N ALA A 43 -0.32 -0.97 -1.22
CA ALA A 43 -1.53 -1.01 -2.02
C ALA A 43 -1.82 0.34 -2.71
N ASP A 44 -1.60 1.48 -2.04
CA ASP A 44 -1.76 2.81 -2.66
C ASP A 44 -0.75 3.03 -3.81
N LEU A 45 0.52 2.65 -3.59
CA LEU A 45 1.58 2.75 -4.60
C LEU A 45 1.29 1.87 -5.83
N LEU A 46 0.78 0.65 -5.62
CA LEU A 46 0.35 -0.22 -6.71
C LEU A 46 -0.80 0.40 -7.52
N GLY A 47 -1.75 1.05 -6.86
CA GLY A 47 -2.84 1.77 -7.53
C GLY A 47 -2.33 2.90 -8.43
N ARG A 48 -1.38 3.70 -7.93
CA ARG A 48 -0.73 4.77 -8.71
C ARG A 48 0.08 4.24 -9.89
N LEU A 49 0.79 3.11 -9.70
CA LEU A 49 1.54 2.47 -10.78
C LEU A 49 0.61 1.95 -11.88
N ALA A 50 -0.53 1.37 -11.52
CA ALA A 50 -1.54 0.91 -12.47
C ALA A 50 -2.13 2.09 -13.28
N GLU A 51 -2.44 3.20 -12.61
CA GLU A 51 -2.92 4.43 -13.25
C GLU A 51 -1.89 5.04 -14.22
N GLN A 52 -0.64 5.14 -13.79
CA GLN A 52 0.45 5.63 -14.64
C GLN A 52 0.64 4.72 -15.85
N SER A 53 0.65 3.40 -15.63
CA SER A 53 0.79 2.42 -16.71
C SER A 53 -0.37 2.49 -17.70
N ARG A 54 -1.58 2.80 -17.23
CA ARG A 54 -2.77 2.98 -18.10
C ARG A 54 -2.61 4.22 -18.98
N THR A 55 -2.02 5.28 -18.44
CA THR A 55 -1.73 6.52 -19.17
C THR A 55 -0.63 6.28 -20.22
N ASP A 56 0.45 5.61 -19.84
CA ASP A 56 1.57 5.28 -20.74
C ASP A 56 1.14 4.36 -21.90
N LEU A 57 0.21 3.44 -21.63
CA LEU A 57 -0.30 2.44 -22.58
C LEU A 57 -1.66 2.82 -23.16
N ALA A 58 -2.05 4.10 -23.11
CA ALA A 58 -3.36 4.54 -23.57
C ALA A 58 -3.65 4.21 -25.05
N SER A 59 -2.59 4.09 -25.87
CA SER A 59 -2.70 3.67 -27.27
C SER A 59 -3.01 2.17 -27.44
N TRP A 60 -2.86 1.36 -26.40
CA TRP A 60 -3.08 -0.09 -26.38
C TRP A 60 -4.41 -0.40 -25.67
N GLY A 61 -5.51 -0.22 -26.40
CA GLY A 61 -6.87 -0.22 -25.86
C GLY A 61 -7.31 -1.50 -25.12
N THR A 62 -6.65 -2.63 -25.34
CA THR A 62 -6.96 -3.90 -24.63
C THR A 62 -6.42 -3.96 -23.21
N VAL A 63 -5.36 -3.21 -22.89
CA VAL A 63 -4.68 -3.28 -21.58
C VAL A 63 -5.31 -2.30 -20.58
N GLY A 64 -5.91 -1.22 -21.06
CA GLY A 64 -6.51 -0.16 -20.24
C GLY A 64 -7.52 -0.67 -19.19
N PRO A 65 -8.52 -1.49 -19.56
CA PRO A 65 -9.50 -2.03 -18.62
C PRO A 65 -8.89 -2.90 -17.51
N HIS A 66 -7.85 -3.67 -17.83
CA HIS A 66 -7.15 -4.49 -16.82
C HIS A 66 -6.38 -3.64 -15.83
N LEU A 67 -5.76 -2.54 -16.29
CA LEU A 67 -5.05 -1.59 -15.42
C LEU A 67 -6.01 -0.78 -14.55
N GLU A 68 -7.17 -0.40 -15.07
CA GLU A 68 -8.24 0.22 -14.29
C GLU A 68 -8.76 -0.74 -13.20
N GLN A 69 -8.96 -2.01 -13.54
CA GLN A 69 -9.36 -3.01 -12.56
C GLN A 69 -8.29 -3.22 -11.48
N ALA A 70 -7.01 -3.27 -11.86
CA ALA A 70 -5.89 -3.36 -10.93
C ALA A 70 -5.83 -2.15 -9.99
N GLN A 71 -6.01 -0.93 -10.52
CA GLN A 71 -6.09 0.30 -9.73
C GLN A 71 -7.23 0.22 -8.70
N HIS A 72 -8.43 -0.19 -9.14
CA HIS A 72 -9.59 -0.30 -8.27
C HIS A 72 -9.40 -1.33 -7.13
N HIS A 73 -8.83 -2.50 -7.44
CA HIS A 73 -8.52 -3.51 -6.43
C HIS A 73 -7.50 -3.01 -5.41
N ALA A 74 -6.46 -2.32 -5.88
CA ALA A 74 -5.44 -1.74 -5.02
C ALA A 74 -6.02 -0.69 -4.05
N GLN A 75 -6.89 0.19 -4.55
CA GLN A 75 -7.60 1.18 -3.72
C GLN A 75 -8.52 0.53 -2.68
N ARG A 76 -9.24 -0.53 -3.06
CA ARG A 76 -10.08 -1.30 -2.13
C ARG A 76 -9.25 -1.95 -1.04
N LEU A 77 -8.13 -2.56 -1.40
CA LEU A 77 -7.21 -3.18 -0.44
C LEU A 77 -6.64 -2.15 0.54
N ALA A 78 -6.14 -1.02 0.03
CA ALA A 78 -5.63 0.07 0.87
C ALA A 78 -6.69 0.56 1.88
N ARG A 79 -7.94 0.71 1.44
CA ARG A 79 -9.05 1.11 2.31
C ARG A 79 -9.31 0.07 3.40
N SER A 80 -9.39 -1.21 3.04
CA SER A 80 -9.63 -2.29 4.00
C SER A 80 -8.52 -2.40 5.04
N LEU A 81 -7.26 -2.25 4.62
CA LEU A 81 -6.10 -2.31 5.51
C LEU A 81 -6.08 -1.12 6.48
N ARG A 82 -6.31 0.11 6.01
CA ARG A 82 -6.42 1.28 6.91
C ARG A 82 -7.55 1.11 7.93
N HIS A 83 -8.69 0.55 7.51
CA HIS A 83 -9.79 0.26 8.41
C HIS A 83 -9.42 -0.79 9.47
N ALA A 84 -8.71 -1.85 9.07
CA ALA A 84 -8.20 -2.87 9.97
C ALA A 84 -7.19 -2.29 10.98
N THR A 85 -6.23 -1.48 10.53
CA THR A 85 -5.30 -0.74 11.39
C THR A 85 -6.04 0.12 12.42
N GLY A 86 -7.06 0.88 12.00
CA GLY A 86 -7.87 1.69 12.91
C GLY A 86 -8.62 0.86 13.95
N THR A 87 -9.17 -0.29 13.54
CA THR A 87 -9.85 -1.23 14.44
C THR A 87 -8.89 -1.85 15.46
N LEU A 88 -7.69 -2.25 15.02
CA LEU A 88 -6.66 -2.77 15.92
C LEU A 88 -6.21 -1.71 16.93
N ALA A 89 -5.94 -0.48 16.49
CA ALA A 89 -5.52 0.61 17.36
C ALA A 89 -6.60 0.95 18.42
N TYR A 90 -7.88 0.93 18.01
CA TYR A 90 -9.01 1.10 18.93
C TYR A 90 -9.07 -0.03 19.96
N ASN A 91 -9.00 -1.29 19.52
CA ASN A 91 -9.10 -2.46 20.39
C ASN A 91 -7.92 -2.58 21.38
N ALA A 92 -6.71 -2.18 20.96
CA ALA A 92 -5.51 -2.20 21.80
C ALA A 92 -5.46 -1.05 22.83
N GLY A 93 -6.48 -0.18 22.91
CA GLY A 93 -6.48 0.95 23.83
C GLY A 93 -5.43 2.02 23.52
N LEU A 94 -4.81 1.98 22.33
CA LEU A 94 -3.77 2.91 21.89
C LEU A 94 -4.27 4.35 21.71
N GLN A 95 -5.57 4.60 21.84
CA GLN A 95 -6.17 5.94 21.83
C GLN A 95 -6.02 6.71 23.15
N ALA A 96 -5.56 6.09 24.25
CA ALA A 96 -5.57 6.71 25.58
C ALA A 96 -4.29 7.46 26.00
N ALA A 97 -3.34 7.76 25.08
CA ALA A 97 -2.09 8.43 25.43
C ALA A 97 -1.67 9.53 24.43
N ALA A 98 -2.62 10.34 23.96
CA ALA A 98 -2.37 11.59 23.24
C ALA A 98 -3.10 12.76 23.92
#